data_AF-A0A1V4RQH1-F1
#
_entry.id   AF-A0A1V4RQH1-F1
#
_cell.length_a   1.000
_cell.length_b   1.000
_cell.length_c   1.000
_cell.angle_alpha   90.00
_cell.angle_beta   90.00
_cell.angle_gamma   90.00
#
_symmetry.space_group_name_H-M   'P 1'
#
loop_
_entity.id
_entity.type
_entity.pdbx_description
1 polymer ?
#
loop_
_entity_poly.entity_id
_entity_poly.type
_entity_poly.pdbx_seq_one_letter_code
_entity_poly.pdbx_strand_id
1 'polypeptide(L)'
;MRITKICFRFLFFLTILLPLAGVSQLNAQVTITQPLDILSGLADSTIQATVVPAFTNNSIEKVFDGNPLTSAGVQNSDSLVITLVSQDSLHFSRNKVYFWNAGNWSLEVANSLADLNSGSGSYQLLADQRPHVSFSWDSVEVSNVAAKVARLTATNLQSHMILLGEWALENSVTLTSLYIYPYPPRLLPGTHLQLKVLALDAENHTYPYPLTEPIMWSTDNHSVATVGEFGLLAGAAVGNTHVTASSLSGSISGSAPVSVETDFASVNDDPLTIKVALVLQDPVIDSTHHKRIHQMWGWSDPNALVAQIIEEFNMASDYVVQFQIVETIDDDKIFTRLDSTFMSIDTLLYYFTRFSTWRRLRTGFTLITTPWSIITILTPSEIMGSLTKSGCTPFPLVGCTNRN
;
A
#
# COMPACT_ATOMS: atom_id res chain seq x y z
N MET A 1 12.46 -17.76 89.77
CA MET A 1 11.65 -17.56 88.55
C MET A 1 12.54 -17.87 87.36
N ARG A 2 12.52 -19.12 86.87
CA ARG A 2 13.51 -19.66 85.93
C ARG A 2 12.98 -19.59 84.49
N ILE A 3 13.82 -19.02 83.64
CA ILE A 3 13.66 -18.72 82.21
C ILE A 3 13.26 -19.98 81.43
N THR A 4 12.13 -19.93 80.73
CA THR A 4 11.65 -21.00 79.84
C THR A 4 12.04 -20.67 78.40
N LYS A 5 12.78 -21.60 77.78
CA LYS A 5 13.38 -21.56 76.44
C LYS A 5 12.32 -21.47 75.33
N ILE A 6 12.49 -20.53 74.42
CA ILE A 6 11.81 -20.52 73.11
C ILE A 6 12.70 -21.28 72.12
N CYS A 7 12.14 -22.33 71.53
CA CYS A 7 12.81 -23.26 70.63
C CYS A 7 12.88 -22.67 69.21
N PHE A 8 14.09 -22.38 68.71
CA PHE A 8 14.34 -21.93 67.34
C PHE A 8 14.40 -23.17 66.43
N ARG A 9 13.39 -23.39 65.58
CA ARG A 9 13.42 -24.43 64.53
C ARG A 9 14.09 -23.85 63.28
N PHE A 10 15.34 -24.24 63.03
CA PHE A 10 16.02 -24.01 61.75
C PHE A 10 15.40 -24.93 60.69
N LEU A 11 14.73 -24.35 59.70
CA LEU A 11 14.27 -25.05 58.50
C LEU A 11 15.42 -24.99 57.47
N PHE A 12 16.09 -26.13 57.25
CA PHE A 12 17.11 -26.28 56.22
C PHE A 12 16.41 -26.32 54.85
N PHE A 13 16.49 -25.23 54.07
CA PHE A 13 16.06 -25.23 52.67
C PHE A 13 17.18 -25.83 51.81
N LEU A 14 16.96 -27.06 51.33
CA LEU A 14 17.78 -27.71 50.32
C LEU A 14 17.48 -27.05 48.96
N THR A 15 18.34 -26.14 48.52
CA THR A 15 18.29 -25.59 47.15
C THR A 15 18.79 -26.65 46.17
N ILE A 16 17.85 -27.32 45.51
CA ILE A 16 18.12 -28.19 44.36
C ILE A 16 18.47 -27.29 43.18
N LEU A 17 19.73 -27.29 42.78
CA LEU A 17 20.24 -26.63 41.58
C LEU A 17 19.90 -27.53 40.38
N LEU A 18 18.74 -27.28 39.75
CA LEU A 18 18.40 -27.89 38.46
C LEU A 18 19.20 -27.18 37.36
N PRO A 19 19.91 -27.90 36.47
CA PRO A 19 20.56 -27.28 35.33
C PRO A 19 19.48 -26.71 34.40
N LEU A 20 19.60 -25.43 34.03
CA LEU A 20 18.81 -24.83 32.95
C LEU A 20 19.11 -25.60 31.66
N ALA A 21 18.23 -26.54 31.31
CA ALA A 21 18.18 -27.10 29.98
C ALA A 21 17.68 -26.00 29.03
N GLY A 22 18.45 -25.80 27.96
CA GLY A 22 18.23 -24.93 26.80
C GLY A 22 16.96 -24.08 26.80
N VAL A 23 17.14 -22.77 27.00
CA VAL A 23 16.23 -21.80 26.39
C VAL A 23 16.47 -21.92 24.89
N SER A 24 15.65 -22.72 24.19
CA SER A 24 15.50 -22.55 22.76
C SER A 24 15.06 -21.10 22.57
N GLN A 25 15.92 -20.27 21.97
CA GLN A 25 15.49 -18.98 21.45
C GLN A 25 14.33 -19.28 20.49
N LEU A 26 13.11 -19.04 20.96
CA LEU A 26 11.95 -18.90 20.10
C LEU A 26 12.27 -17.65 19.27
N ASN A 27 12.89 -17.83 18.11
CA ASN A 27 12.97 -16.77 17.13
C ASN A 27 11.54 -16.48 16.71
N ALA A 28 10.96 -15.43 17.30
CA ALA A 28 9.68 -14.92 16.86
C ALA A 28 9.81 -14.57 15.38
N GLN A 29 9.04 -15.24 14.53
CA GLN A 29 9.00 -14.91 13.11
C GLN A 29 8.38 -13.53 12.96
N VAL A 30 9.04 -12.65 12.19
CA VAL A 30 8.45 -11.36 11.84
C VAL A 30 7.48 -11.60 10.71
N THR A 31 6.21 -11.27 10.94
CA THR A 31 5.15 -11.42 9.94
C THR A 31 4.51 -10.08 9.65
N ILE A 32 4.12 -9.87 8.40
CA ILE A 32 3.28 -8.75 7.98
C ILE A 32 1.97 -9.29 7.43
N THR A 33 0.94 -8.44 7.45
CA THR A 33 -0.35 -8.77 6.89
C THR A 33 -0.58 -8.00 5.61
N GLN A 34 -0.99 -8.67 4.52
CA GLN A 34 -1.39 -7.99 3.30
C GLN A 34 -2.81 -8.35 2.88
N PRO A 35 -3.65 -7.38 2.50
CA PRO A 35 -4.94 -7.67 1.89
C PRO A 35 -4.75 -8.30 0.51
N LEU A 36 -5.60 -9.27 0.18
CA LEU A 36 -5.70 -9.79 -1.18
C LEU A 36 -6.29 -8.72 -2.10
N ASP A 37 -5.71 -8.57 -3.29
CA ASP A 37 -6.21 -7.64 -4.31
C ASP A 37 -7.41 -8.23 -5.05
N ILE A 38 -8.57 -8.18 -4.41
CA ILE A 38 -9.82 -8.65 -4.99
C ILE A 38 -10.28 -7.74 -6.13
N LEU A 39 -10.00 -6.43 -6.09
CA LEU A 39 -10.44 -5.49 -7.13
C LEU A 39 -9.78 -5.76 -8.48
N SER A 40 -8.47 -5.97 -8.51
CA SER A 40 -7.79 -6.34 -9.75
C SER A 40 -8.32 -7.66 -10.29
N GLY A 41 -8.56 -8.63 -9.41
CA GLY A 41 -9.15 -9.92 -9.81
C GLY A 41 -10.58 -9.82 -10.37
N LEU A 42 -11.38 -8.87 -9.88
CA LEU A 42 -12.69 -8.56 -10.46
C LEU A 42 -12.55 -7.88 -11.83
N ALA A 43 -11.60 -6.96 -11.97
CA ALA A 43 -11.37 -6.20 -13.20
C ALA A 43 -10.85 -7.08 -14.34
N ASP A 44 -9.97 -8.03 -14.05
CA ASP A 44 -9.40 -8.96 -15.04
C ASP A 44 -10.21 -10.27 -15.21
N SER A 45 -11.31 -10.41 -14.47
CA SER A 45 -12.19 -11.59 -14.46
C SER A 45 -11.56 -12.90 -13.96
N THR A 46 -10.44 -12.83 -13.22
CA THR A 46 -9.90 -13.98 -12.49
C THR A 46 -10.70 -14.30 -11.23
N ILE A 47 -11.43 -13.32 -10.69
CA ILE A 47 -12.39 -13.45 -9.60
C ILE A 47 -13.77 -13.02 -10.10
N GLN A 48 -14.79 -13.81 -9.80
CA GLN A 48 -16.19 -13.48 -10.04
C GLN A 48 -16.91 -13.28 -8.71
N ALA A 49 -17.62 -12.17 -8.57
CA ALA A 49 -18.48 -11.90 -7.42
C ALA A 49 -19.96 -12.06 -7.78
N THR A 50 -20.70 -12.83 -6.98
CA THR A 50 -22.17 -12.90 -7.03
C THR A 50 -22.74 -12.33 -5.75
N VAL A 51 -23.71 -11.42 -5.88
CA VAL A 51 -24.35 -10.73 -4.75
C VAL A 51 -25.85 -11.03 -4.72
N VAL A 52 -26.35 -11.53 -3.59
CA VAL A 52 -27.76 -11.90 -3.42
C VAL A 52 -28.30 -11.38 -2.09
N PRO A 53 -29.38 -10.56 -2.07
CA PRO A 53 -29.99 -9.94 -3.24
C PRO A 53 -29.05 -8.89 -3.86
N ALA A 54 -29.33 -8.48 -5.11
CA ALA A 54 -28.53 -7.46 -5.78
C ALA A 54 -28.46 -6.17 -4.96
N PHE A 55 -27.31 -5.49 -5.00
CA PHE A 55 -27.13 -4.24 -4.27
C PHE A 55 -28.14 -3.19 -4.72
N THR A 56 -28.69 -2.49 -3.73
CA THR A 56 -29.52 -1.29 -3.93
C THR A 56 -28.73 -0.03 -3.60
N ASN A 57 -27.58 -0.16 -2.94
CA ASN A 57 -26.66 0.92 -2.63
C ASN A 57 -25.26 0.58 -3.16
N ASN A 58 -24.75 1.41 -4.08
CA ASN A 58 -23.44 1.29 -4.71
C ASN A 58 -23.15 -0.09 -5.35
N SER A 59 -21.90 -0.33 -5.71
CA SER A 59 -21.43 -1.49 -6.45
C SER A 59 -20.37 -2.25 -5.67
N ILE A 60 -20.04 -3.48 -6.10
CA ILE A 60 -19.17 -4.41 -5.37
C ILE A 60 -17.75 -3.87 -5.15
N GLU A 61 -17.28 -2.97 -6.00
CA GLU A 61 -15.96 -2.36 -5.87
C GLU A 61 -15.85 -1.55 -4.58
N LYS A 62 -16.98 -1.03 -4.04
CA LYS A 62 -17.01 -0.32 -2.76
C LYS A 62 -16.86 -1.20 -1.53
N VAL A 63 -16.88 -2.51 -1.70
CA VAL A 63 -16.64 -3.47 -0.60
C VAL A 63 -15.14 -3.77 -0.46
N PHE A 64 -14.34 -3.50 -1.49
CA PHE A 64 -12.94 -3.90 -1.60
C PHE A 64 -12.00 -2.73 -1.91
N ASP A 65 -12.45 -1.48 -1.75
CA ASP A 65 -11.66 -0.28 -2.10
C ASP A 65 -10.70 0.18 -0.99
N GLY A 66 -10.57 -0.61 0.09
CA GLY A 66 -9.72 -0.31 1.24
C GLY A 66 -10.22 0.89 2.06
N ASN A 67 -11.42 1.40 1.78
CA ASN A 67 -12.03 2.51 2.49
C ASN A 67 -13.32 2.09 3.20
N PRO A 68 -13.27 1.80 4.51
CA PRO A 68 -14.45 1.40 5.29
C PRO A 68 -15.51 2.52 5.43
N LEU A 69 -15.18 3.74 5.00
CA LEU A 69 -16.07 4.90 4.96
C LEU A 69 -16.73 5.11 3.58
N THR A 70 -16.58 4.17 2.66
CA THR A 70 -17.59 3.92 1.62
C THR A 70 -18.42 2.70 2.00
N SER A 71 -19.53 2.44 1.30
CA SER A 71 -20.30 1.21 1.54
C SER A 71 -21.07 0.75 0.32
N ALA A 72 -21.31 -0.55 0.21
CA ALA A 72 -22.29 -1.14 -0.67
C ALA A 72 -23.20 -2.11 0.08
N GLY A 73 -24.41 -2.32 -0.41
CA GLY A 73 -25.35 -3.17 0.31
C GLY A 73 -26.79 -3.11 -0.16
N VAL A 74 -27.65 -3.55 0.74
CA VAL A 74 -29.08 -3.74 0.49
C VAL A 74 -29.90 -2.94 1.50
N GLN A 75 -30.90 -2.24 0.99
CA GLN A 75 -31.93 -1.53 1.74
C GLN A 75 -33.23 -2.33 1.50
N ASN A 76 -33.87 -2.80 2.57
CA ASN A 76 -35.06 -3.67 2.57
C ASN A 76 -34.78 -5.19 2.36
N SER A 77 -33.70 -5.70 2.96
CA SER A 77 -33.46 -7.14 3.06
C SER A 77 -32.90 -7.51 4.43
N ASP A 78 -33.34 -8.67 4.93
CA ASP A 78 -32.83 -9.28 6.17
C ASP A 78 -31.48 -9.96 6.00
N SER A 79 -31.07 -10.22 4.76
CA SER A 79 -29.87 -10.98 4.43
C SER A 79 -29.16 -10.41 3.21
N LEU A 80 -27.84 -10.50 3.23
CA LEU A 80 -26.94 -10.18 2.12
C LEU A 80 -25.89 -11.28 2.02
N VAL A 81 -25.75 -11.86 0.84
CA VAL A 81 -24.78 -12.91 0.53
C VAL A 81 -23.88 -12.42 -0.59
N ILE A 82 -22.57 -12.39 -0.36
CA ILE A 82 -21.55 -12.13 -1.37
C ILE A 82 -20.72 -13.40 -1.52
N THR A 83 -20.70 -13.97 -2.72
CA THR A 83 -19.89 -15.15 -3.06
C THR A 83 -18.80 -14.75 -4.06
N LEU A 84 -17.54 -14.94 -3.67
CA LEU A 84 -16.38 -14.83 -4.56
C LEU A 84 -16.03 -16.21 -5.09
N VAL A 85 -15.81 -16.32 -6.40
CA VAL A 85 -15.32 -17.52 -7.09
C VAL A 85 -14.07 -17.13 -7.87
N SER A 86 -12.92 -17.65 -7.46
CA SER A 86 -11.61 -17.34 -8.05
C SER A 86 -11.10 -18.50 -8.91
N GLN A 87 -10.37 -18.18 -9.99
CA GLN A 87 -9.68 -19.16 -10.83
C GLN A 87 -8.56 -19.86 -10.04
N ASP A 88 -7.76 -19.06 -9.31
CA ASP A 88 -6.71 -19.51 -8.42
C ASP A 88 -7.16 -19.50 -6.95
N SER A 89 -6.47 -20.26 -6.10
CA SER A 89 -6.81 -20.33 -4.67
C SER A 89 -6.56 -18.99 -3.99
N LEU A 90 -7.57 -18.51 -3.26
CA LEU A 90 -7.45 -17.40 -2.31
C LEU A 90 -6.69 -17.90 -1.09
N HIS A 91 -5.51 -17.32 -0.85
CA HIS A 91 -4.65 -17.64 0.29
C HIS A 91 -4.79 -16.56 1.35
N PHE A 92 -5.40 -16.86 2.50
CA PHE A 92 -5.56 -15.87 3.57
C PHE A 92 -5.50 -16.52 4.96
N SER A 93 -5.04 -15.76 5.94
CA SER A 93 -4.95 -16.17 7.35
C SER A 93 -5.84 -15.33 8.25
N ARG A 94 -6.44 -14.26 7.72
CA ARG A 94 -7.33 -13.38 8.45
C ARG A 94 -8.45 -12.87 7.56
N ASN A 95 -9.64 -12.76 8.11
CA ASN A 95 -10.76 -12.08 7.48
C ASN A 95 -11.20 -10.90 8.35
N LYS A 96 -11.43 -9.76 7.73
CA LYS A 96 -11.95 -8.55 8.36
C LYS A 96 -13.18 -8.06 7.63
N VAL A 97 -14.14 -7.58 8.40
CA VAL A 97 -15.37 -6.97 7.90
C VAL A 97 -15.64 -5.68 8.65
N TYR A 98 -16.18 -4.69 7.96
CA TYR A 98 -16.61 -3.42 8.52
C TYR A 98 -18.02 -3.12 8.04
N PHE A 99 -19.00 -3.09 8.93
CA PHE A 99 -20.40 -2.81 8.58
C PHE A 99 -20.85 -1.47 9.12
N TRP A 100 -21.77 -0.80 8.43
CA TRP A 100 -22.36 0.47 8.85
C TRP A 100 -23.63 0.30 9.69
N ASN A 101 -24.13 -0.92 9.78
CA ASN A 101 -25.21 -1.30 10.68
C ASN A 101 -24.79 -2.53 11.49
N ALA A 102 -25.40 -2.70 12.67
CA ALA A 102 -25.17 -3.86 13.51
C ALA A 102 -25.95 -5.07 12.98
N GLY A 103 -25.43 -6.27 13.17
CA GLY A 103 -26.07 -7.49 12.71
C GLY A 103 -25.21 -8.71 13.02
N ASN A 104 -25.41 -9.77 12.24
CA ASN A 104 -24.60 -10.97 12.33
C ASN A 104 -23.92 -11.25 11.00
N TRP A 105 -22.76 -11.90 11.01
CA TRP A 105 -22.10 -12.35 9.80
C TRP A 105 -21.52 -13.76 9.93
N SER A 106 -21.50 -14.49 8.83
CA SER A 106 -20.85 -15.79 8.67
C SER A 106 -19.89 -15.74 7.49
N LEU A 107 -18.81 -16.51 7.58
CA LEU A 107 -17.87 -16.72 6.48
C LEU A 107 -17.70 -18.21 6.24
N GLU A 108 -17.90 -18.60 4.99
CA GLU A 108 -17.77 -19.97 4.51
C GLU A 108 -16.77 -20.01 3.35
N VAL A 109 -16.03 -21.11 3.22
CA VAL A 109 -15.12 -21.34 2.11
C VAL A 109 -15.20 -22.77 1.59
N ALA A 110 -14.81 -22.97 0.34
CA ALA A 110 -14.62 -24.29 -0.26
C ALA A 110 -13.72 -24.22 -1.51
N ASN A 111 -13.32 -25.37 -2.03
CA ASN A 111 -12.59 -25.47 -3.30
C ASN A 111 -13.51 -25.49 -4.53
N SER A 112 -14.82 -25.59 -4.33
CA SER A 112 -15.81 -25.50 -5.40
C SER A 112 -17.13 -24.92 -4.89
N LEU A 113 -17.90 -24.30 -5.80
CA LEU A 113 -19.23 -23.77 -5.46
C LEU A 113 -20.22 -24.88 -5.09
N ALA A 114 -20.03 -26.09 -5.64
CA ALA A 114 -20.86 -27.25 -5.31
C ALA A 114 -20.67 -27.67 -3.85
N ASP A 115 -19.42 -27.88 -3.42
CA ASP A 115 -19.08 -28.21 -2.02
C ASP A 115 -19.58 -27.14 -1.05
N LEU A 116 -19.41 -25.87 -1.42
CA LEU A 116 -19.88 -24.72 -0.64
C LEU A 116 -21.41 -24.74 -0.46
N ASN A 117 -22.16 -25.08 -1.51
CA ASN A 117 -23.63 -25.09 -1.47
C ASN A 117 -24.21 -26.32 -0.76
N SER A 118 -23.56 -27.48 -0.86
CA SER A 118 -23.99 -28.68 -0.15
C SER A 118 -23.50 -28.78 1.29
N GLY A 119 -22.55 -27.93 1.68
CA GLY A 119 -21.92 -27.99 3.00
C GLY A 119 -21.10 -29.28 3.19
N SER A 120 -20.46 -29.77 2.12
CA SER A 120 -19.76 -31.06 2.12
C SER A 120 -18.40 -30.97 1.44
N GLY A 121 -17.61 -32.05 1.49
CA GLY A 121 -16.33 -32.14 0.78
C GLY A 121 -15.30 -31.16 1.35
N SER A 122 -14.88 -30.18 0.55
CA SER A 122 -13.91 -29.15 0.95
C SER A 122 -14.49 -27.99 1.76
N TYR A 123 -15.79 -28.00 2.05
CA TYR A 123 -16.47 -26.95 2.82
C TYR A 123 -15.84 -26.72 4.20
N GLN A 124 -15.67 -25.45 4.56
CA GLN A 124 -15.28 -25.01 5.90
C GLN A 124 -16.10 -23.79 6.31
N LEU A 125 -16.63 -23.82 7.53
CA LEU A 125 -17.26 -22.68 8.18
C LEU A 125 -16.22 -21.99 9.07
N LEU A 126 -15.81 -20.79 8.69
CA LEU A 126 -14.75 -20.04 9.36
C LEU A 126 -15.30 -19.05 10.41
N ALA A 127 -16.51 -18.55 10.18
CA ALA A 127 -17.25 -17.74 11.13
C ALA A 127 -18.73 -18.10 11.05
N ASP A 128 -19.38 -18.24 12.20
CA ASP A 128 -20.79 -18.63 12.29
C ASP A 128 -21.60 -17.60 13.08
N GLN A 129 -22.51 -16.90 12.39
CA GLN A 129 -23.49 -15.96 12.94
C GLN A 129 -22.89 -15.01 13.98
N ARG A 130 -21.67 -14.53 13.74
CA ARG A 130 -20.93 -13.67 14.67
C ARG A 130 -21.61 -12.31 14.76
N PRO A 131 -22.02 -11.87 15.97
CA PRO A 131 -22.60 -10.55 16.14
C PRO A 131 -21.51 -9.48 15.97
N HIS A 132 -21.86 -8.38 15.31
CA HIS A 132 -21.00 -7.22 15.16
C HIS A 132 -21.79 -5.93 15.39
N VAL A 133 -21.06 -4.85 15.66
CA VAL A 133 -21.62 -3.51 15.81
C VAL A 133 -21.30 -2.65 14.60
N SER A 134 -22.13 -1.64 14.35
CA SER A 134 -21.91 -0.66 13.30
C SER A 134 -20.62 0.14 13.51
N PHE A 135 -19.97 0.52 12.42
CA PHE A 135 -18.81 1.40 12.37
C PHE A 135 -17.59 0.89 13.15
N SER A 136 -17.47 -0.43 13.29
CA SER A 136 -16.31 -1.10 13.89
C SER A 136 -15.82 -2.21 12.98
N TRP A 137 -14.51 -2.41 12.98
CA TRP A 137 -13.91 -3.62 12.45
C TRP A 137 -14.27 -4.81 13.35
N ASP A 138 -14.68 -5.91 12.71
CA ASP A 138 -14.65 -7.24 13.30
C ASP A 138 -13.74 -8.13 12.45
N SER A 139 -13.13 -9.13 13.08
CA SER A 139 -12.15 -9.99 12.43
C SER A 139 -12.17 -11.41 12.97
N VAL A 140 -11.80 -12.36 12.12
CA VAL A 140 -11.50 -13.73 12.51
C VAL A 140 -10.12 -14.12 11.98
N GLU A 141 -9.27 -14.61 12.87
CA GLU A 141 -8.00 -15.27 12.52
C GLU A 141 -8.31 -16.72 12.14
N VAL A 142 -7.76 -17.19 11.03
CA VAL A 142 -7.98 -18.52 10.49
C VAL A 142 -6.65 -19.22 10.19
N SER A 143 -6.63 -20.55 10.29
CA SER A 143 -5.41 -21.32 10.00
C SER A 143 -5.19 -21.39 8.49
N ASN A 144 -4.37 -20.48 7.94
CA ASN A 144 -3.93 -20.41 6.52
C ASN A 144 -4.85 -21.14 5.55
N VAL A 145 -5.94 -20.47 5.16
CA VAL A 145 -6.94 -20.99 4.24
C VAL A 145 -6.41 -20.89 2.80
N ALA A 146 -6.61 -21.96 2.03
CA ALA A 146 -6.45 -21.97 0.58
C ALA A 146 -7.76 -22.49 -0.03
N ALA A 147 -8.56 -21.59 -0.60
CA ALA A 147 -9.89 -21.91 -1.11
C ALA A 147 -10.19 -21.15 -2.41
N LYS A 148 -10.95 -21.76 -3.32
CA LYS A 148 -11.37 -21.12 -4.58
C LYS A 148 -12.68 -20.32 -4.46
N VAL A 149 -13.48 -20.64 -3.44
CA VAL A 149 -14.78 -20.00 -3.20
C VAL A 149 -14.82 -19.50 -1.77
N ALA A 150 -15.22 -18.24 -1.60
CA ALA A 150 -15.47 -17.62 -0.30
C ALA A 150 -16.84 -16.95 -0.31
N ARG A 151 -17.66 -17.21 0.72
CA ARG A 151 -18.99 -16.63 0.86
C ARG A 151 -19.15 -15.93 2.19
N LEU A 152 -19.38 -14.62 2.12
CA LEU A 152 -19.77 -13.80 3.25
C LEU A 152 -21.30 -13.70 3.28
N THR A 153 -21.90 -14.09 4.39
CA THR A 153 -23.34 -13.92 4.64
C THR A 153 -23.51 -12.95 5.80
N ALA A 154 -24.25 -11.87 5.61
CA ALA A 154 -24.61 -10.92 6.65
C ALA A 154 -26.13 -10.92 6.85
N THR A 155 -26.59 -10.76 8.09
CA THR A 155 -28.01 -10.68 8.43
C THR A 155 -28.29 -9.50 9.35
N ASN A 156 -29.43 -8.84 9.13
CA ASN A 156 -29.89 -7.74 9.97
C ASN A 156 -31.42 -7.74 10.06
N LEU A 157 -31.94 -8.44 11.06
CA LEU A 157 -33.39 -8.59 11.30
C LEU A 157 -34.04 -7.36 11.94
N GLN A 158 -33.26 -6.36 12.37
CA GLN A 158 -33.78 -5.20 13.08
C GLN A 158 -34.06 -4.03 12.14
N SER A 159 -33.10 -3.70 11.28
CA SER A 159 -33.20 -2.55 10.38
C SER A 159 -33.61 -2.93 8.96
N HIS A 160 -33.60 -4.24 8.62
CA HIS A 160 -33.78 -4.73 7.25
C HIS A 160 -32.83 -4.05 6.26
N MET A 161 -31.68 -3.60 6.73
CA MET A 161 -30.69 -2.86 5.98
C MET A 161 -29.31 -3.43 6.32
N ILE A 162 -28.51 -3.72 5.30
CA ILE A 162 -27.17 -4.27 5.44
C ILE A 162 -26.27 -3.46 4.51
N LEU A 163 -25.34 -2.71 5.10
CA LEU A 163 -24.39 -1.86 4.41
C LEU A 163 -23.00 -2.29 4.88
N LEU A 164 -22.27 -2.90 3.96
CA LEU A 164 -20.91 -3.37 4.16
C LEU A 164 -19.97 -2.27 3.65
N GLY A 165 -19.13 -1.78 4.55
CA GLY A 165 -18.13 -0.78 4.25
C GLY A 165 -16.85 -1.38 3.68
N GLU A 166 -16.38 -2.49 4.25
CA GLU A 166 -15.19 -3.18 3.73
C GLU A 166 -15.24 -4.67 4.05
N TRP A 167 -14.77 -5.49 3.13
CA TRP A 167 -14.44 -6.89 3.36
C TRP A 167 -13.02 -7.18 2.88
N ALA A 168 -12.12 -7.44 3.82
CA ALA A 168 -10.72 -7.75 3.52
C ALA A 168 -10.39 -9.18 3.92
N LEU A 169 -9.93 -9.97 2.95
CA LEU A 169 -9.22 -11.22 3.18
C LEU A 169 -7.74 -10.89 3.18
N GLU A 170 -7.03 -11.20 4.25
CA GLU A 170 -5.63 -10.84 4.40
C GLU A 170 -4.76 -12.08 4.63
N ASN A 171 -3.63 -12.14 3.93
CA ASN A 171 -2.61 -13.17 4.12
C ASN A 171 -1.56 -12.71 5.15
N SER A 172 -0.87 -13.66 5.74
CA SER A 172 0.30 -13.41 6.58
C SER A 172 1.54 -13.81 5.81
N VAL A 173 2.45 -12.86 5.62
CA VAL A 173 3.74 -13.07 4.96
C VAL A 173 4.81 -13.12 6.03
N THR A 174 5.54 -14.23 6.08
CA THR A 174 6.70 -14.38 6.96
C THR A 174 7.94 -13.76 6.30
N LEU A 175 8.51 -12.79 6.99
CA LEU A 175 9.74 -12.13 6.57
C LEU A 175 10.95 -12.96 7.04
N THR A 176 11.94 -13.08 6.16
CA THR A 176 13.13 -13.92 6.37
C THR A 176 14.40 -13.11 6.53
N SER A 177 14.49 -11.95 5.89
CA SER A 177 15.71 -11.13 5.88
C SER A 177 15.40 -9.66 5.62
N LEU A 178 16.43 -8.83 5.77
CA LEU A 178 16.38 -7.39 5.50
C LEU A 178 17.27 -7.06 4.30
N TYR A 179 16.82 -6.09 3.51
CA TYR A 179 17.56 -5.53 2.38
C TYR A 179 17.87 -4.06 2.64
N ILE A 180 19.15 -3.69 2.57
CA ILE A 180 19.64 -2.33 2.83
C ILE A 180 19.74 -1.58 1.50
N TYR A 181 19.16 -0.38 1.45
CA TYR A 181 19.15 0.48 0.27
C TYR A 181 19.73 1.88 0.58
N PRO A 182 20.59 2.49 -0.26
CA PRO A 182 21.18 1.98 -1.51
C PRO A 182 22.18 0.84 -1.33
N TYR A 183 22.31 0.00 -2.38
CA TYR A 183 23.20 -1.16 -2.38
C TYR A 183 24.08 -1.21 -3.65
N PRO A 184 25.42 -1.33 -3.51
CA PRO A 184 26.19 -1.12 -2.28
C PRO A 184 26.27 0.39 -1.94
N PRO A 185 26.25 0.79 -0.66
CA PRO A 185 26.54 2.17 -0.28
C PRO A 185 27.96 2.59 -0.67
N ARG A 186 28.07 3.74 -1.34
CA ARG A 186 29.35 4.39 -1.67
C ARG A 186 29.39 5.80 -1.11
N LEU A 187 30.52 6.21 -0.52
CA LEU A 187 30.71 7.52 0.08
C LEU A 187 32.10 8.08 -0.22
N LEU A 188 32.22 9.39 -0.09
CA LEU A 188 33.52 10.06 0.07
C LEU A 188 33.80 10.31 1.56
N PRO A 189 35.07 10.40 2.00
CA PRO A 189 35.40 10.78 3.37
C PRO A 189 34.71 12.08 3.79
N GLY A 190 34.11 12.08 4.99
CA GLY A 190 33.39 13.22 5.55
C GLY A 190 31.95 13.41 5.05
N THR A 191 31.48 12.58 4.10
CA THR A 191 30.09 12.61 3.59
C THR A 191 29.18 11.63 4.33
N HIS A 192 27.88 11.77 4.13
CA HIS A 192 26.85 10.92 4.74
C HIS A 192 25.80 10.48 3.71
N LEU A 193 25.19 9.32 3.96
CA LEU A 193 24.17 8.70 3.12
C LEU A 193 23.08 8.08 4.00
N GLN A 194 21.83 8.42 3.72
CA GLN A 194 20.69 7.85 4.45
C GLN A 194 20.38 6.46 3.89
N LEU A 195 20.52 5.43 4.72
CA LEU A 195 20.11 4.07 4.40
C LEU A 195 18.63 3.86 4.72
N LYS A 196 18.00 2.97 3.97
CA LYS A 196 16.64 2.47 4.19
C LYS A 196 16.68 0.95 4.25
N VAL A 197 15.67 0.37 4.88
CA VAL A 197 15.49 -1.08 4.98
C VAL A 197 14.18 -1.47 4.32
N LEU A 198 14.25 -2.49 3.48
CA LEU A 198 13.11 -3.27 3.01
C LEU A 198 13.17 -4.65 3.67
N ALA A 199 12.03 -5.28 3.88
CA ALA A 199 11.96 -6.66 4.31
C ALA A 199 11.80 -7.60 3.11
N LEU A 200 12.29 -8.83 3.23
CA LEU A 200 12.17 -9.87 2.20
C LEU A 200 11.45 -11.09 2.77
N ASP A 201 10.61 -11.74 1.97
CA ASP A 201 10.08 -13.08 2.25
C ASP A 201 11.06 -14.18 1.81
N ALA A 202 10.62 -15.45 1.78
CA ALA A 202 11.47 -16.57 1.37
C ALA A 202 11.75 -16.60 -0.14
N GLU A 203 10.88 -15.95 -0.91
CA GLU A 203 10.92 -15.83 -2.37
C GLU A 203 11.65 -14.56 -2.85
N ASN A 204 12.17 -13.74 -1.92
CA ASN A 204 12.81 -12.44 -2.15
C ASN A 204 11.89 -11.33 -2.66
N HIS A 205 10.57 -11.42 -2.45
CA HIS A 205 9.70 -10.27 -2.65
C HIS A 205 9.97 -9.21 -1.59
N THR A 206 9.94 -7.94 -2.00
CA THR A 206 10.27 -6.81 -1.13
C THR A 206 9.03 -6.18 -0.53
N TYR A 207 9.08 -5.92 0.76
CA TYR A 207 8.00 -5.27 1.50
C TYR A 207 8.53 -4.08 2.30
N PRO A 208 7.72 -3.04 2.54
CA PRO A 208 8.04 -2.02 3.54
C PRO A 208 8.25 -2.71 4.89
N TYR A 209 9.36 -2.39 5.56
CA TYR A 209 9.62 -2.96 6.87
C TYR A 209 8.58 -2.45 7.89
N PRO A 210 7.92 -3.34 8.65
CA PRO A 210 6.92 -2.92 9.63
C PRO A 210 7.60 -2.15 10.77
N LEU A 211 7.09 -0.96 11.10
CA LEU A 211 7.60 -0.13 12.22
C LEU A 211 7.22 -0.70 13.61
N THR A 212 6.99 -2.01 13.70
CA THR A 212 6.63 -2.73 14.93
C THR A 212 7.83 -2.98 15.83
N GLU A 213 9.03 -3.12 15.24
CA GLU A 213 10.30 -3.24 15.96
C GLU A 213 11.33 -2.28 15.38
N PRO A 214 12.12 -1.56 16.21
CA PRO A 214 13.19 -0.71 15.68
C PRO A 214 14.27 -1.55 15.00
N ILE A 215 14.92 -0.95 14.00
CA ILE A 215 16.10 -1.54 13.34
C ILE A 215 17.34 -1.15 14.12
N MET A 216 18.16 -2.14 14.46
CA MET A 216 19.48 -1.97 15.03
C MET A 216 20.52 -1.94 13.91
N TRP A 217 21.35 -0.91 13.90
CA TRP A 217 22.42 -0.74 12.92
C TRP A 217 23.79 -0.97 13.56
N SER A 218 24.68 -1.62 12.82
CA SER A 218 26.09 -1.77 13.19
C SER A 218 27.00 -1.73 11.97
N THR A 219 28.28 -1.49 12.20
CA THR A 219 29.31 -1.53 11.17
C THR A 219 30.51 -2.32 11.66
N ASP A 220 31.14 -3.07 10.76
CA ASP A 220 32.29 -3.91 11.10
C ASP A 220 33.54 -3.08 11.43
N ASN A 221 33.70 -1.92 10.78
CA ASN A 221 34.89 -1.08 10.93
C ASN A 221 34.54 0.41 11.02
N HIS A 222 34.40 0.88 12.25
CA HIS A 222 34.14 2.29 12.59
C HIS A 222 35.22 3.27 12.12
N SER A 223 36.43 2.82 11.78
CA SER A 223 37.47 3.69 11.21
C SER A 223 37.26 4.01 9.73
N VAL A 224 36.47 3.18 9.02
CA VAL A 224 36.12 3.37 7.60
C VAL A 224 34.77 4.09 7.49
N ALA A 225 33.74 3.61 8.17
CA ALA A 225 32.42 4.25 8.18
C ALA A 225 31.71 4.03 9.52
N THR A 226 30.78 4.91 9.88
CA THR A 226 29.91 4.76 11.06
C THR A 226 28.45 4.85 10.64
N VAL A 227 27.54 4.20 11.36
CA VAL A 227 26.10 4.26 11.09
C VAL A 227 25.34 4.68 12.34
N GLY A 228 24.45 5.65 12.20
CA GLY A 228 23.59 6.12 13.29
C GLY A 228 22.34 5.25 13.48
N GLU A 229 21.60 5.49 14.57
CA GLU A 229 20.40 4.74 14.96
C GLU A 229 19.30 4.75 13.89
N PHE A 230 19.20 5.84 13.12
CA PHE A 230 18.22 5.97 12.03
C PHE A 230 18.79 5.56 10.66
N GLY A 231 19.91 4.84 10.60
CA GLY A 231 20.52 4.40 9.34
C GLY A 231 21.28 5.48 8.58
N LEU A 232 21.63 6.60 9.22
CA LEU A 232 22.50 7.60 8.62
C LEU A 232 23.95 7.08 8.64
N LEU A 233 24.43 6.64 7.47
CA LEU A 233 25.79 6.15 7.26
C LEU A 233 26.74 7.33 6.99
N ALA A 234 27.89 7.39 7.65
CA ALA A 234 28.90 8.43 7.51
C ALA A 234 30.26 7.82 7.14
N GLY A 235 30.90 8.33 6.09
CA GLY A 235 32.23 7.91 5.66
C GLY A 235 33.31 8.59 6.47
N ALA A 236 34.19 7.83 7.13
CA ALA A 236 35.28 8.35 7.95
C ALA A 236 36.62 8.38 7.19
N ALA A 237 37.01 7.27 6.56
CA ALA A 237 38.26 7.15 5.81
C ALA A 237 38.12 6.15 4.66
N VAL A 238 38.96 6.30 3.64
CA VAL A 238 38.97 5.43 2.46
C VAL A 238 39.18 3.97 2.87
N GLY A 239 38.33 3.08 2.38
CA GLY A 239 38.37 1.67 2.70
C GLY A 239 37.04 0.97 2.47
N ASN A 240 37.00 -0.32 2.77
CA ASN A 240 35.79 -1.14 2.68
C ASN A 240 35.39 -1.62 4.08
N THR A 241 34.09 -1.65 4.34
CA THR A 241 33.50 -2.22 5.55
C THR A 241 32.13 -2.84 5.21
N HIS A 242 31.45 -3.42 6.20
CA HIS A 242 30.03 -3.77 6.05
C HIS A 242 29.20 -2.96 7.04
N VAL A 243 27.95 -2.73 6.64
CA VAL A 243 26.89 -2.24 7.51
C VAL A 243 25.84 -3.34 7.64
N THR A 244 25.39 -3.59 8.86
CA THR A 244 24.39 -4.60 9.18
C THR A 244 23.18 -3.93 9.80
N ALA A 245 22.00 -4.29 9.32
CA ALA A 245 20.71 -3.95 9.91
C ALA A 245 20.08 -5.22 10.48
N SER A 246 19.55 -5.17 11.70
CA SER A 246 18.82 -6.29 12.31
C SER A 246 17.56 -5.81 13.00
N SER A 247 16.52 -6.64 13.05
CA SER A 247 15.40 -6.39 13.96
C SER A 247 15.89 -6.38 15.41
N LEU A 248 15.18 -5.69 16.31
CA LEU A 248 15.50 -5.67 17.74
C LEU A 248 15.52 -7.08 18.34
N SER A 249 14.62 -7.94 17.87
CA SER A 249 14.56 -9.35 18.27
C SER A 249 15.72 -10.20 17.72
N GLY A 250 16.47 -9.72 16.72
CA GLY A 250 17.53 -10.47 16.03
C GLY A 250 17.00 -11.59 15.12
N SER A 251 15.68 -11.65 14.92
CA SER A 251 14.98 -12.67 14.12
C SER A 251 15.29 -12.59 12.63
N ILE A 252 15.51 -11.37 12.12
CA ILE A 252 15.86 -11.10 10.73
C ILE A 252 16.98 -10.06 10.67
N SER A 253 17.84 -10.19 9.67
CA SER A 253 18.96 -9.27 9.45
C SER A 253 19.31 -9.15 7.97
N GLY A 254 20.12 -8.14 7.66
CA GLY A 254 20.64 -7.85 6.33
C GLY A 254 21.99 -7.17 6.44
N SER A 255 22.89 -7.42 5.49
CA SER A 255 24.22 -6.81 5.46
C SER A 255 24.54 -6.28 4.07
N ALA A 256 25.21 -5.14 4.02
CA ALA A 256 25.64 -4.52 2.77
C ALA A 256 27.12 -4.11 2.84
N PRO A 257 27.92 -4.39 1.79
CA PRO A 257 29.28 -3.89 1.71
C PRO A 257 29.25 -2.39 1.44
N VAL A 258 30.00 -1.64 2.24
CA VAL A 258 30.19 -0.20 2.13
C VAL A 258 31.58 0.07 1.58
N SER A 259 31.68 0.94 0.58
CA SER A 259 32.95 1.45 0.09
C SER A 259 33.05 2.96 0.31
N VAL A 260 34.13 3.39 0.97
CA VAL A 260 34.50 4.80 1.06
C VAL A 260 35.67 5.01 0.11
N GLU A 261 35.45 5.78 -0.95
CA GLU A 261 36.38 5.94 -2.07
C GLU A 261 36.98 7.36 -2.07
N THR A 262 38.13 7.56 -2.71
CA THR A 262 38.75 8.90 -2.85
C THR A 262 37.93 9.82 -3.74
N ASP A 263 37.29 9.21 -4.72
CA ASP A 263 36.47 9.78 -5.76
C ASP A 263 35.67 8.63 -6.37
N PHE A 264 34.50 8.94 -6.91
CA PHE A 264 33.81 8.05 -7.83
C PHE A 264 33.12 8.90 -8.89
N ALA A 265 33.10 8.40 -10.12
CA ALA A 265 32.40 9.02 -11.23
C ALA A 265 31.01 8.40 -11.34
N SER A 266 29.99 9.22 -11.57
CA SER A 266 28.68 8.71 -11.98
C SER A 266 28.83 8.10 -13.37
N VAL A 267 28.34 6.89 -13.53
CA VAL A 267 28.21 6.23 -14.83
C VAL A 267 26.75 5.88 -14.98
N ASN A 268 26.18 6.22 -16.13
CA ASN A 268 24.81 5.87 -16.44
C ASN A 268 24.66 4.35 -16.43
N ASP A 269 23.60 3.88 -15.77
CA ASP A 269 23.19 2.47 -15.86
C ASP A 269 22.65 2.18 -17.28
N ASP A 270 22.46 0.91 -17.59
CA ASP A 270 21.81 0.51 -18.83
C ASP A 270 20.39 1.12 -18.91
N PRO A 271 19.97 1.67 -20.07
CA PRO A 271 18.65 2.27 -20.19
C PRO A 271 17.51 1.30 -19.85
N LEU A 272 16.59 1.75 -19.03
CA LEU A 272 15.37 1.05 -18.64
C LEU A 272 14.15 1.68 -19.30
N THR A 273 13.46 0.91 -20.14
CA THR A 273 12.18 1.32 -20.73
C THR A 273 11.02 1.06 -19.78
N ILE A 274 10.33 2.12 -19.37
CA ILE A 274 9.12 2.06 -18.55
C ILE A 274 7.91 2.23 -19.46
N LYS A 275 7.09 1.18 -19.57
CA LYS A 275 5.85 1.20 -20.34
C LYS A 275 4.71 1.76 -19.50
N VAL A 276 4.02 2.77 -20.01
CA VAL A 276 2.92 3.44 -19.32
C VAL A 276 1.68 3.54 -20.21
N ALA A 277 0.50 3.45 -19.61
CA ALA A 277 -0.74 3.89 -20.23
C ALA A 277 -0.94 5.38 -19.94
N LEU A 278 -1.34 6.14 -20.94
CA LEU A 278 -1.67 7.56 -20.83
C LEU A 278 -3.18 7.72 -20.78
N VAL A 279 -3.71 8.47 -19.81
CA VAL A 279 -5.11 8.90 -19.81
C VAL A 279 -5.16 10.38 -20.15
N LEU A 280 -5.78 10.73 -21.28
CA LEU A 280 -6.00 12.11 -21.71
C LEU A 280 -7.42 12.53 -21.37
N GLN A 281 -7.56 13.66 -20.67
CA GLN A 281 -8.85 14.27 -20.37
C GLN A 281 -9.00 15.59 -21.12
N ASP A 282 -9.40 15.50 -22.38
CA ASP A 282 -9.58 16.65 -23.25
C ASP A 282 -10.86 16.51 -24.08
N PRO A 283 -12.03 16.45 -23.43
CA PRO A 283 -13.27 16.08 -24.08
C PRO A 283 -13.67 17.03 -25.20
N VAL A 284 -14.47 16.49 -26.12
CA VAL A 284 -15.13 17.26 -27.17
C VAL A 284 -16.30 18.06 -26.59
N ILE A 285 -16.44 19.32 -27.02
CA ILE A 285 -17.60 20.14 -26.73
C ILE A 285 -18.50 20.16 -27.97
N ASP A 286 -19.66 19.49 -27.89
CA ASP A 286 -20.59 19.36 -29.03
C ASP A 286 -21.10 20.72 -29.53
N SER A 287 -21.37 21.65 -28.61
CA SER A 287 -21.91 22.98 -28.92
C SER A 287 -20.93 23.92 -29.63
N THR A 288 -19.66 23.54 -29.79
CA THR A 288 -18.59 24.41 -30.31
C THR A 288 -18.02 23.93 -31.65
N HIS A 289 -18.82 23.21 -32.42
CA HIS A 289 -18.38 22.52 -33.65
C HIS A 289 -17.35 21.41 -33.36
N HIS A 290 -17.58 20.62 -32.31
CA HIS A 290 -16.71 19.50 -31.91
C HIS A 290 -15.27 19.91 -31.60
N LYS A 291 -15.07 21.12 -31.07
CA LYS A 291 -13.75 21.53 -30.56
C LYS A 291 -13.51 20.89 -29.20
N ARG A 292 -12.27 20.49 -28.96
CA ARG A 292 -11.83 20.03 -27.64
C ARG A 292 -11.67 21.19 -26.67
N ILE A 293 -11.68 20.89 -25.38
CA ILE A 293 -11.56 21.89 -24.31
C ILE A 293 -10.31 22.75 -24.48
N HIS A 294 -9.14 22.14 -24.75
CA HIS A 294 -7.91 22.92 -24.89
C HIS A 294 -8.01 23.95 -26.02
N GLN A 295 -8.67 23.60 -27.13
CA GLN A 295 -8.88 24.49 -28.28
C GLN A 295 -9.85 25.62 -27.94
N MET A 296 -10.89 25.33 -27.16
CA MET A 296 -11.89 26.31 -26.77
C MET A 296 -11.38 27.33 -25.76
N TRP A 297 -10.51 26.91 -24.84
CA TRP A 297 -9.98 27.76 -23.78
C TRP A 297 -8.57 28.29 -24.06
N GLY A 298 -7.98 27.92 -25.21
CA GLY A 298 -6.64 28.34 -25.60
C GLY A 298 -5.55 27.79 -24.69
N TRP A 299 -5.77 26.59 -24.14
CA TRP A 299 -4.78 25.87 -23.34
C TRP A 299 -3.78 25.15 -24.25
N SER A 300 -2.64 24.76 -23.68
CA SER A 300 -1.64 23.96 -24.39
C SER A 300 -2.24 22.61 -24.82
N ASP A 301 -1.86 22.16 -26.02
CA ASP A 301 -2.23 20.82 -26.52
C ASP A 301 -1.69 19.75 -25.55
N PRO A 302 -2.57 18.91 -24.97
CA PRO A 302 -2.16 17.90 -24.01
C PRO A 302 -1.18 16.88 -24.59
N ASN A 303 -1.24 16.57 -25.89
CA ASN A 303 -0.29 15.64 -26.52
C ASN A 303 1.12 16.25 -26.60
N ALA A 304 1.20 17.53 -26.95
CA ALA A 304 2.47 18.25 -26.99
C ALA A 304 3.08 18.35 -25.58
N LEU A 305 2.25 18.61 -24.57
CA LEU A 305 2.68 18.65 -23.18
C LEU A 305 3.19 17.27 -22.71
N VAL A 306 2.49 16.18 -23.05
CA VAL A 306 2.94 14.82 -22.73
C VAL A 306 4.30 14.50 -23.34
N ALA A 307 4.50 14.87 -24.61
CA ALA A 307 5.81 14.70 -25.26
C ALA A 307 6.91 15.50 -24.54
N GLN A 308 6.61 16.71 -24.10
CA GLN A 308 7.55 17.53 -23.33
C GLN A 308 7.89 16.89 -21.98
N ILE A 309 6.91 16.37 -21.24
CA ILE A 309 7.15 15.70 -19.95
C ILE A 309 8.02 14.47 -20.13
N ILE A 310 7.74 13.65 -21.14
CA ILE A 310 8.55 12.45 -21.44
C ILE A 310 10.00 12.87 -21.69
N GLU A 311 10.21 13.92 -22.48
CA GLU A 311 11.56 14.41 -22.76
C GLU A 311 12.23 14.98 -21.50
N GLU A 312 11.51 15.74 -20.67
CA GLU A 312 12.01 16.25 -19.40
C GLU A 312 12.40 15.13 -18.44
N PHE A 313 11.62 14.05 -18.36
CA PHE A 313 11.97 12.89 -17.54
C PHE A 313 13.13 12.07 -18.11
N ASN A 314 13.19 11.92 -19.43
CA ASN A 314 14.33 11.31 -20.08
C ASN A 314 15.61 12.10 -19.76
N MET A 315 15.61 13.43 -19.98
CA MET A 315 16.75 14.30 -19.66
C MET A 315 17.09 14.29 -18.17
N ALA A 316 16.09 14.33 -17.28
CA ALA A 316 16.32 14.32 -15.82
C ALA A 316 16.99 13.03 -15.33
N SER A 317 16.89 11.95 -16.11
CA SER A 317 17.57 10.68 -15.84
C SER A 317 18.80 10.44 -16.72
N ASP A 318 19.28 11.46 -17.44
CA ASP A 318 20.33 11.33 -18.47
C ASP A 318 20.04 10.16 -19.45
N TYR A 319 18.76 10.00 -19.81
CA TYR A 319 18.19 8.95 -20.67
C TYR A 319 18.32 7.52 -20.13
N VAL A 320 18.65 7.35 -18.84
CA VAL A 320 18.64 6.04 -18.17
C VAL A 320 17.21 5.53 -17.97
N VAL A 321 16.25 6.40 -17.70
CA VAL A 321 14.83 6.03 -17.61
C VAL A 321 14.11 6.56 -18.84
N GLN A 322 13.54 5.65 -19.62
CA GLN A 322 12.87 5.98 -20.88
C GLN A 322 11.40 5.62 -20.81
N PHE A 323 10.54 6.63 -20.77
CA PHE A 323 9.09 6.41 -20.74
C PHE A 323 8.56 6.12 -22.13
N GLN A 324 7.83 5.01 -22.27
CA GLN A 324 7.14 4.61 -23.49
C GLN A 324 5.65 4.53 -23.22
N ILE A 325 4.87 5.37 -23.91
CA ILE A 325 3.42 5.21 -23.90
C ILE A 325 3.06 3.99 -24.77
N VAL A 326 2.42 3.00 -24.15
CA VAL A 326 1.99 1.77 -24.84
C VAL A 326 0.48 1.73 -25.10
N GLU A 327 -0.27 2.56 -24.38
CA GLU A 327 -1.71 2.70 -24.53
C GLU A 327 -2.10 4.15 -24.26
N THR A 328 -3.09 4.67 -24.99
CA THR A 328 -3.67 5.98 -24.71
C THR A 328 -5.18 5.84 -24.63
N ILE A 329 -5.71 6.21 -23.47
CA ILE A 329 -7.14 6.28 -23.18
C ILE A 329 -7.53 7.74 -23.32
N ASP A 330 -8.33 8.05 -24.33
CA ASP A 330 -8.91 9.38 -24.54
C ASP A 330 -10.27 9.42 -23.82
N ASP A 331 -10.27 9.97 -22.61
CA ASP A 331 -11.44 9.98 -21.73
C ASP A 331 -12.21 11.30 -21.89
N ASP A 332 -13.46 11.17 -22.33
CA ASP A 332 -14.38 12.30 -22.47
C ASP A 332 -14.96 12.76 -21.11
N LYS A 333 -14.66 12.07 -20.00
CA LYS A 333 -15.08 12.46 -18.65
C LYS A 333 -13.95 13.17 -17.92
N ILE A 334 -14.28 14.27 -17.26
CA ILE A 334 -13.34 15.07 -16.47
C ILE A 334 -13.41 14.63 -15.01
N PHE A 335 -12.26 14.41 -14.35
CA PHE A 335 -12.22 14.00 -12.94
C PHE A 335 -12.63 15.10 -11.94
N THR A 336 -13.01 16.30 -12.41
CA THR A 336 -13.44 17.39 -11.53
C THR A 336 -14.79 17.06 -10.91
N ARG A 337 -14.85 17.06 -9.57
CA ARG A 337 -16.07 16.77 -8.81
C ARG A 337 -16.64 18.04 -8.18
N LEU A 338 -17.96 18.15 -8.17
CA LEU A 338 -18.73 19.11 -7.37
C LEU A 338 -19.81 18.32 -6.62
N ASP A 339 -19.94 18.56 -5.32
CA ASP A 339 -20.87 17.83 -4.44
C ASP A 339 -20.75 16.30 -4.59
N SER A 340 -19.50 15.81 -4.65
CA SER A 340 -19.14 14.38 -4.83
C SER A 340 -19.52 13.75 -6.18
N THR A 341 -20.07 14.53 -7.11
CA THR A 341 -20.41 14.07 -8.47
C THR A 341 -19.40 14.60 -9.48
N PHE A 342 -18.98 13.78 -10.45
CA PHE A 342 -18.17 14.27 -11.57
C PHE A 342 -18.98 15.30 -12.35
N MET A 343 -18.37 16.46 -12.63
CA MET A 343 -19.01 17.50 -13.42
C MET A 343 -19.08 17.09 -14.89
N SER A 344 -20.23 17.34 -15.52
CA SER A 344 -20.33 17.31 -16.98
C SER A 344 -19.63 18.53 -17.60
N ILE A 345 -19.24 18.42 -18.88
CA ILE A 345 -18.71 19.55 -19.66
C ILE A 345 -19.65 20.75 -19.62
N ASP A 346 -20.96 20.54 -19.75
CA ASP A 346 -21.96 21.61 -19.67
C ASP A 346 -21.99 22.30 -18.31
N THR A 347 -21.80 21.53 -17.23
CA THR A 347 -21.72 22.06 -15.87
C THR A 347 -20.48 22.92 -15.70
N LEU A 348 -19.32 22.44 -16.18
CA LEU A 348 -18.08 23.20 -16.19
C LEU A 348 -18.22 24.50 -17.00
N LEU A 349 -18.75 24.42 -18.22
CA LEU A 349 -18.99 25.59 -19.07
C LEU A 349 -19.89 26.61 -18.39
N TYR A 350 -20.96 26.18 -17.71
CA TYR A 350 -21.81 27.08 -16.92
C TYR A 350 -21.01 27.90 -15.92
N TYR A 351 -20.12 27.27 -15.13
CA TYR A 351 -19.32 27.96 -14.13
C TYR A 351 -18.24 28.86 -14.74
N PHE A 352 -17.56 28.39 -15.79
CA PHE A 352 -16.46 29.13 -16.41
C PHE A 352 -16.92 30.27 -17.34
N THR A 353 -18.12 30.17 -17.92
CA THR A 353 -18.61 31.16 -18.91
C THR A 353 -19.64 32.16 -18.35
N ARG A 354 -20.48 31.80 -17.35
CA ARG A 354 -21.45 32.76 -16.77
C ARG A 354 -20.81 33.84 -15.89
N PHE A 355 -19.60 33.62 -15.38
CA PHE A 355 -18.88 34.60 -14.55
C PHE A 355 -17.67 35.15 -15.33
N SER A 356 -17.93 35.82 -16.45
CA SER A 356 -16.90 36.43 -17.34
C SER A 356 -16.10 37.58 -16.70
N THR A 357 -16.18 37.79 -15.38
CA THR A 357 -15.30 38.69 -14.64
C THR A 357 -14.63 37.92 -13.50
N TRP A 358 -13.54 37.22 -13.83
CA TRP A 358 -12.58 36.59 -12.92
C TRP A 358 -11.83 37.59 -12.01
N ARG A 359 -12.52 38.61 -11.46
CA ARG A 359 -11.99 39.57 -10.47
C ARG A 359 -12.52 39.37 -9.05
N ARG A 360 -13.44 38.42 -8.79
CA ARG A 360 -14.14 38.32 -7.48
C ARG A 360 -14.10 36.96 -6.77
N LEU A 361 -13.23 36.04 -7.16
CA LEU A 361 -13.01 34.80 -6.40
C LEU A 361 -11.67 34.82 -5.63
N ARG A 362 -11.46 35.85 -4.82
CA ARG A 362 -10.34 35.93 -3.85
C ARG A 362 -10.74 35.61 -2.41
N THR A 363 -11.98 35.23 -2.15
CA THR A 363 -12.44 34.96 -0.77
C THR A 363 -13.24 33.68 -0.74
N GLY A 364 -12.60 32.58 -0.36
CA GLY A 364 -13.30 31.38 0.10
C GLY A 364 -12.69 30.04 -0.30
N PHE A 365 -11.84 29.99 -1.34
CA PHE A 365 -11.21 28.74 -1.76
C PHE A 365 -9.70 28.94 -1.90
N THR A 366 -8.94 28.13 -1.15
CA THR A 366 -7.50 27.97 -1.35
C THR A 366 -7.32 27.11 -2.61
N LEU A 367 -7.25 27.76 -3.77
CA LEU A 367 -6.64 27.15 -4.95
C LEU A 367 -5.15 26.95 -4.64
N ILE A 368 -4.70 25.71 -4.50
CA ILE A 368 -3.31 25.37 -4.81
C ILE A 368 -3.32 24.97 -6.29
N THR A 369 -3.15 25.96 -7.17
CA THR A 369 -2.88 25.73 -8.59
C THR A 369 -1.49 26.28 -8.86
N THR A 370 -0.57 25.43 -9.30
CA THR A 370 0.60 25.90 -10.04
C THR A 370 0.15 26.27 -11.47
N PRO A 371 0.75 27.27 -12.12
CA PRO A 371 0.17 27.87 -13.33
C PRO A 371 0.37 27.06 -14.62
N TRP A 372 0.85 25.82 -14.56
CA TRP A 372 1.13 25.05 -15.76
C TRP A 372 0.80 23.59 -15.47
N SER A 373 -0.07 23.02 -16.32
CA SER A 373 -0.30 21.59 -16.49
C SER A 373 -1.22 20.90 -15.46
N ILE A 374 -2.45 20.59 -15.88
CA ILE A 374 -3.17 19.44 -15.32
C ILE A 374 -2.45 18.20 -15.87
N ILE A 375 -1.53 17.66 -15.08
CA ILE A 375 -0.97 16.33 -15.25
C ILE A 375 -1.34 15.58 -13.99
N THR A 376 -2.32 14.69 -14.07
CA THR A 376 -2.36 13.55 -13.15
C THR A 376 -1.70 12.40 -13.90
N ILE A 377 -0.41 12.23 -13.68
CA ILE A 377 0.21 10.92 -13.91
C ILE A 377 -0.40 10.02 -12.83
N LEU A 378 -1.33 9.14 -13.23
CA LEU A 378 -1.65 7.99 -12.42
C LEU A 378 -0.42 7.08 -12.50
N THR A 379 0.34 7.06 -11.40
CA THR A 379 1.37 6.04 -11.20
C THR A 379 0.68 4.69 -11.08
N PRO A 380 1.08 3.65 -11.83
CA PRO A 380 0.89 2.30 -11.34
C PRO A 380 1.66 2.20 -10.03
N SER A 381 0.98 1.83 -8.96
CA SER A 381 1.52 1.59 -7.62
C SER A 381 2.44 0.36 -7.54
N GLU A 382 3.17 0.05 -8.62
CA GLU A 382 4.10 -1.08 -8.72
C GLU A 382 5.47 -0.71 -9.33
N ILE A 383 5.82 0.59 -9.38
CA ILE A 383 7.20 1.03 -9.67
C ILE A 383 7.76 1.81 -8.48
N MET A 384 7.69 1.21 -7.29
CA MET A 384 8.61 1.47 -6.19
C MET A 384 9.38 0.20 -5.82
N GLY A 385 9.88 -0.49 -6.85
CA GLY A 385 10.81 -1.62 -6.73
C GLY A 385 12.05 -1.54 -7.62
N SER A 386 12.17 -0.57 -8.54
CA SER A 386 13.31 -0.53 -9.48
C SER A 386 14.01 0.81 -9.70
N LEU A 387 13.57 1.92 -9.08
CA LEU A 387 14.34 3.19 -9.10
C LEU A 387 15.23 3.37 -7.86
N THR A 388 15.46 2.27 -7.17
CA THR A 388 16.44 2.13 -6.12
C THR A 388 17.81 1.70 -6.68
N LYS A 389 18.32 2.37 -7.73
CA LYS A 389 19.66 2.05 -8.27
C LYS A 389 20.54 3.22 -8.71
N SER A 390 20.06 4.47 -8.79
CA SER A 390 20.87 5.58 -9.36
C SER A 390 21.12 6.81 -8.47
N GLY A 391 20.83 6.78 -7.17
CA GLY A 391 21.44 7.73 -6.22
C GLY A 391 21.10 9.23 -6.37
N CYS A 392 20.08 9.63 -7.14
CA CYS A 392 19.68 11.04 -7.21
C CYS A 392 18.78 11.44 -6.03
N THR A 393 19.26 12.35 -5.18
CA THR A 393 18.44 13.09 -4.22
C THR A 393 17.69 14.23 -4.93
N PRO A 394 16.44 14.54 -4.55
CA PRO A 394 15.71 15.64 -5.15
C PRO A 394 16.28 16.98 -4.63
N PHE A 395 16.92 17.74 -5.52
CA PHE A 395 17.30 19.13 -5.26
C PHE A 395 16.05 20.05 -5.26
N PRO A 396 15.98 21.07 -4.39
CA PRO A 396 14.89 22.04 -4.41
C PRO A 396 15.06 22.98 -5.62
N LEU A 397 14.04 23.05 -6.47
CA LEU A 397 13.98 24.01 -7.57
C LEU A 397 13.86 25.44 -7.02
N VAL A 398 14.99 26.15 -7.00
CA VAL A 398 15.04 27.61 -6.85
C VAL A 398 14.57 28.24 -8.17
N GLY A 399 13.50 29.03 -8.09
CA GLY A 399 12.92 29.71 -9.25
C GLY A 399 13.88 30.70 -9.90
N CYS A 400 14.22 30.47 -11.16
CA CYS A 400 14.80 31.49 -12.02
C CYS A 400 13.67 32.32 -12.63
N THR A 401 13.54 33.57 -12.15
CA THR A 401 12.79 34.61 -12.85
C THR A 401 13.73 35.25 -13.86
N ASN A 402 13.36 35.28 -15.14
CA ASN A 402 13.91 36.25 -16.08
C ASN A 402 12.77 37.05 -16.69
N ARG A 403 12.80 38.34 -16.39
CA ARG A 403 12.02 39.40 -17.05
C ARG A 403 12.52 39.56 -18.47
N ASN A 404 11.61 39.59 -19.43
CA ASN A 404 11.28 40.80 -20.18
C ASN A 404 9.87 40.70 -20.73
#